data_AF-A0A534RFG1-F1
#
_entry.id   AF-A0A534RFG1-F1
#
_cell.length_a   1.000
_cell.length_b   1.000
_cell.length_c   1.000
_cell.angle_alpha   90.00
_cell.angle_beta   90.00
_cell.angle_gamma   90.00
#
_symmetry.space_group_name_H-M   'P 1'
#
loop_
_entity.id
_entity.type
_entity.pdbx_description
1 polymer ?
#
loop_
_entity_poly.entity_id
_entity_poly.type
_entity_poly.pdbx_seq_one_letter_code
_entity_poly.pdbx_strand_id
1 'polypeptide(L)' 'MKTPSYDPDQELVQLATRIPRRVARRLKEFCVRNDVRLQNFVRTALADKLARERGSGSLKQRRQA' A
#
# COMPACT_ATOMS: atom_id res chain seq x y z
N MET A 1 -5.41 -6.31 16.72
CA MET A 1 -5.32 -5.45 15.52
C MET A 1 -6.71 -5.38 14.88
N LYS A 2 -7.31 -4.20 14.75
CA LYS A 2 -8.64 -4.04 14.13
C LYS A 2 -8.44 -4.06 12.62
N THR A 3 -8.80 -5.16 11.95
CA THR A 3 -8.87 -5.18 10.48
C THR A 3 -9.90 -4.13 10.06
N PRO A 4 -9.55 -3.18 9.18
CA PRO A 4 -10.54 -2.22 8.70
C PRO A 4 -11.63 -2.99 7.95
N SER A 5 -12.82 -3.04 8.55
CA SER A 5 -14.03 -3.56 7.91
C SER A 5 -14.31 -2.64 6.71
N TYR A 6 -14.30 -3.22 5.51
CA TYR A 6 -14.57 -2.49 4.27
C TYR A 6 -16.07 -2.22 4.20
N ASP A 7 -16.48 -1.00 4.50
CA ASP A 7 -17.81 -0.52 4.18
C ASP A 7 -17.84 -0.21 2.67
N PRO A 8 -18.62 -0.94 1.86
CA PRO A 8 -18.70 -0.72 0.42
C PRO A 8 -19.26 0.65 0.05
N ASP A 9 -19.95 1.33 0.98
CA ASP A 9 -20.57 2.64 0.78
C ASP A 9 -19.68 3.79 1.28
N GLN A 10 -18.51 3.48 1.86
CA GLN A 10 -17.55 4.50 2.24
C GLN A 10 -16.93 5.12 0.98
N GLU A 11 -17.07 6.44 0.83
CA GLU A 11 -16.57 7.22 -0.31
C GLU A 11 -15.05 7.05 -0.45
N LEU A 12 -14.65 6.08 -1.27
CA LEU A 12 -13.24 5.84 -1.57
C LEU A 12 -12.79 6.90 -2.56
N VAL A 13 -12.02 7.88 -2.07
CA VAL A 13 -11.32 8.83 -2.94
C VAL A 13 -10.44 8.03 -3.91
N GLN A 14 -10.84 7.97 -5.18
CA GLN A 14 -10.02 7.39 -6.24
C GLN A 14 -8.81 8.28 -6.46
N LEU A 15 -7.70 7.95 -5.79
CA LEU A 15 -6.43 8.60 -6.06
C LEU A 15 -5.99 8.25 -7.49
N ALA A 16 -5.95 9.26 -8.36
CA ALA A 16 -5.43 9.13 -9.72
C ALA A 16 -3.92 8.82 -9.67
N THR A 17 -3.59 7.54 -9.51
CA THR A 17 -2.20 7.08 -9.48
C THR A 17 -1.71 6.83 -10.90
N ARG A 18 -0.69 7.59 -11.32
CA ARG A 18 0.00 7.32 -12.59
C ARG A 18 0.93 6.12 -12.42
N ILE A 19 0.53 4.97 -12.95
CA ILE A 19 1.32 3.75 -12.92
C ILE A 19 1.80 3.43 -14.34
N PRO A 20 3.12 3.26 -14.58
CA PRO A 20 3.62 2.84 -15.89
C PRO A 20 2.95 1.54 -16.35
N ARG A 21 2.57 1.45 -17.63
CA ARG A 21 1.76 0.34 -18.17
C ARG A 21 2.37 -1.05 -17.90
N ARG A 22 3.70 -1.18 -18.01
CA ARG A 22 4.41 -2.44 -17.72
C ARG A 22 4.27 -2.88 -16.27
N VAL A 23 4.32 -1.91 -15.34
CA VAL A 23 4.15 -2.16 -13.90
C VAL A 23 2.70 -2.53 -13.61
N ALA A 24 1.74 -1.79 -14.15
CA ALA A 24 0.31 -2.07 -13.99
C ALA A 24 -0.05 -3.49 -14.48
N ARG A 25 0.54 -3.94 -15.59
CA ARG A 25 0.33 -5.30 -16.11
C ARG A 25 0.84 -6.36 -15.14
N ARG A 26 2.09 -6.27 -14.70
CA ARG A 26 2.69 -7.23 -13.75
C ARG A 26 1.92 -7.26 -12.42
N LEU A 27 1.50 -6.08 -11.94
CA LEU A 27 0.72 -5.93 -10.72
C LEU A 27 -0.62 -6.68 -10.83
N LYS A 28 -1.33 -6.51 -11.96
CA LYS A 28 -2.58 -7.23 -12.24
C LYS A 28 -2.36 -8.73 -12.34
N GLU A 29 -1.35 -9.18 -13.09
CA GLU A 29 -1.01 -10.61 -13.22
C GLU A 29 -0.75 -11.25 -11.84
N PHE A 30 0.00 -10.57 -10.97
CA PHE A 30 0.23 -11.01 -9.60
C PHE A 30 -1.07 -11.08 -8.80
N CYS A 31 -1.91 -10.03 -8.85
CA CYS A 31 -3.15 -9.97 -8.11
C CYS A 31 -4.13 -11.08 -8.51
N VAL A 32 -4.26 -11.36 -9.81
CA VAL A 32 -5.13 -12.44 -10.32
C VAL A 32 -4.62 -13.81 -9.85
N ARG A 33 -3.31 -14.07 -9.94
CA ARG A 33 -2.73 -15.36 -9.53
C ARG A 33 -2.89 -15.67 -8.04
N ASN A 34 -3.00 -14.66 -7.20
CA ASN A 34 -3.07 -14.81 -5.75
C ASN A 34 -4.47 -14.53 -5.19
N ASP A 35 -5.48 -14.34 -6.05
CA ASP A 35 -6.84 -13.95 -5.67
C ASP A 35 -6.91 -12.69 -4.75
N VAL A 36 -6.09 -11.69 -5.08
CA VAL A 36 -6.01 -10.43 -4.33
C VAL A 36 -6.62 -9.30 -5.14
N ARG A 37 -7.48 -8.49 -4.51
CA ARG A 37 -7.97 -7.25 -5.12
C ARG A 37 -6.84 -6.23 -5.27
N LEU A 38 -6.69 -5.65 -6.47
CA LEU A 38 -5.63 -4.70 -6.81
C LEU A 38 -5.51 -3.54 -5.81
N GLN A 39 -6.65 -2.96 -5.42
CA GLN A 39 -6.70 -1.86 -4.46
C GLN A 39 -6.18 -2.28 -3.08
N ASN A 40 -6.53 -3.48 -2.62
CA ASN A 40 -6.05 -4.01 -1.35
C ASN A 40 -4.53 -4.21 -1.39
N PHE A 41 -4.01 -4.78 -2.47
CA PHE A 41 -2.56 -4.93 -2.66
C PHE A 41 -1.83 -3.59 -2.57
N VAL A 42 -2.27 -2.60 -3.34
CA VAL A 42 -1.63 -1.27 -3.38
C VAL A 42 -1.70 -0.58 -2.02
N ARG A 43 -2.85 -0.64 -1.35
CA ARG A 43 -3.02 -0.05 -0.01
C ARG A 43 -2.08 -0.67 1.01
N THR A 44 -2.00 -2.00 1.06
CA THR A 44 -1.08 -2.70 1.97
C THR A 44 0.37 -2.37 1.67
N ALA A 45 0.78 -2.41 0.40
CA ALA A 45 2.15 -2.08 0.01
C ALA A 45 2.55 -0.64 0.38
N LEU A 46 1.63 0.32 0.23
CA LEU A 46 1.85 1.71 0.66
C LEU A 46 1.93 1.84 2.18
N ALA A 47 1.05 1.17 2.91
CA ALA A 47 1.08 1.16 4.37
C ALA A 47 2.41 0.59 4.90
N ASP A 48 2.88 -0.51 4.31
CA ASP A 48 4.16 -1.13 4.65
C ASP A 48 5.34 -0.21 4.35
N LYS A 49 5.32 0.46 3.19
CA LYS A 49 6.36 1.43 2.83
C LYS A 49 6.41 2.58 3.82
N LEU A 50 5.26 3.19 4.13
CA LEU A 50 5.17 4.30 5.08
C LEU A 50 5.60 3.88 6.49
N ALA A 51 5.24 2.65 6.92
CA ALA A 51 5.66 2.11 8.21
C ALA A 51 7.19 1.96 8.28
N ARG A 52 7.83 1.47 7.20
CA ARG A 52 9.30 1.36 7.09
C ARG A 52 9.97 2.73 7.12
N GLU A 53 9.43 3.71 6.40
CA GLU A 53 9.96 5.08 6.39
C GLU A 53 9.89 5.71 7.78
N ARG A 54 8.75 5.58 8.48
CA ARG A 54 8.59 6.03 9.88
C ARG A 54 9.57 5.34 10.83
N GLY A 55 9.79 4.03 10.68
CA GLY A 55 10.76 3.27 11.49
C GLY A 55 12.22 3.65 11.22
N SER A 56 12.56 4.02 9.98
CA SER A 56 13.91 4.45 9.60
C SER A 56 14.27 5.85 10.10
N GLY A 57 13.27 6.71 10.36
CA GLY A 57 13.46 8.03 10.95
C GLY A 57 13.88 7.98 12.43
N SER A 58 13.36 7.03 13.22
CA SER A 58 13.67 6.95 14.65
C SER A 58 15.07 6.42 14.96
N LEU A 59 15.62 5.57 14.09
CA LEU A 59 17.00 5.04 14.22
C LEU A 59 18.07 6.10 13.91
N LYS A 60 17.77 7.10 13.06
CA LYS A 60 18.72 8.20 12.79
C LYS A 60 18.82 9.18 13.96
N GLN A 61 17.77 9.35 14.76
CA GLN A 61 17.75 10.31 15.87
C GLN A 61 18.48 9.80 17.12
N ARG A 62 18.67 8.48 17.27
CA ARG A 62 19.37 7.86 18.42
C ARG A 62 20.90 7.80 18.32
N ARG A 63 21.49 8.31 17.23
CA ARG A 63 22.96 8.37 17.04
C ARG A 63 23.55 9.76 17.26
N GLN A 64 22.74 10.74 17.72
CA GLN A 64 23.18 12.11 18.01
C GLN A 64 22.84 12.55 19.45
N ALA A 65 22.62 11.60 20.37
CA ALA A 65 22.43 11.86 21.79
C ALA A 65 23.55 11.16 22.59
#